data_AF-A0A1W9LKG5-F1
#
_entry.id   AF-A0A1W9LKG5-F1
#
_cell.length_a   1.000
_cell.length_b   1.000
_cell.length_c   1.000
_cell.angle_alpha   90.00
_cell.angle_beta   90.00
_cell.angle_gamma   90.00
#
_symmetry.space_group_name_H-M   'P 1'
#
loop_
_entity.id
_entity.type
_entity.pdbx_description
1 polymer ?
#
loop_
_entity_poly.entity_id
_entity_poly.type
_entity_poly.pdbx_seq_one_letter_code
_entity_poly.pdbx_strand_id
1 'polypeptide(L)'
;MQPGEINIDPIEGEFFTTEALGSITDAVVREAIQNSLDARNGNDPVTIHFELKKISLSNNPEIKEQYFNGIETHLKSKQSGLLNIPDLNQEMDCLLIEDFGTRGLQGDETQYDDLDDNGKRNDFYYFWRNIGRTRKESTDIGRWGLGKTVFQAASRINTFFGLTVRYEDRKPLLMGQSALRIHRIGNQRYAPYGYFGSFKGDLALPVEEMAIVGRFDSDFTLARKNMPGLSIVIPFADNDLRIFPEKSKNDRDKKNMVSCYFSVIRHYFFPIIAGKLIVVLKTMDRELKIDSGFLNAFLDKSKKKSRRNLRGVLELARWAICQPTDSMITLSEPQAGKAPKLRDNLFDKEKLE
;
A
#
# COMPACT_ATOMS: atom_id res chain seq x y z
N MET A 1 25.13 -13.20 -5.45
CA MET A 1 24.64 -14.02 -6.56
C MET A 1 25.61 -15.15 -6.81
N GLN A 2 25.12 -16.39 -6.82
CA GLN A 2 25.93 -17.57 -7.13
C GLN A 2 26.30 -17.59 -8.62
N PRO A 3 27.49 -18.11 -8.99
CA PRO A 3 27.82 -18.37 -10.39
C PRO A 3 26.78 -19.33 -11.01
N GLY A 4 26.03 -18.87 -12.01
CA GLY A 4 24.98 -19.65 -12.69
C GLY A 4 23.55 -19.09 -12.54
N GLU A 5 23.32 -18.13 -11.65
CA GLU A 5 22.03 -17.43 -11.57
C GLU A 5 21.75 -16.60 -12.83
N ILE A 6 20.52 -16.65 -13.33
CA ILE A 6 20.08 -15.93 -14.53
C ILE A 6 20.01 -14.43 -14.25
N ASN A 7 20.41 -13.63 -15.23
CA ASN A 7 20.43 -12.17 -15.15
C ASN A 7 19.05 -11.60 -15.48
N ILE A 8 18.20 -11.44 -14.47
CA ILE A 8 16.90 -10.78 -14.61
C ILE A 8 16.85 -9.63 -13.60
N ASP A 9 16.82 -8.41 -14.11
CA ASP A 9 16.46 -7.25 -13.29
C ASP A 9 14.96 -7.29 -12.97
N PRO A 10 14.50 -6.70 -11.85
CA PRO A 10 13.08 -6.58 -11.55
C PRO A 10 12.38 -5.91 -12.73
N ILE A 11 11.44 -6.62 -13.37
CA ILE A 11 10.63 -6.07 -14.46
C ILE A 11 9.80 -4.89 -13.92
N GLU A 12 9.46 -4.93 -12.63
CA GLU A 12 8.79 -3.84 -11.91
C GLU A 12 9.60 -2.53 -11.91
N GLY A 13 10.93 -2.65 -12.04
CA GLY A 13 11.88 -1.56 -12.27
C GLY A 13 11.51 -0.62 -13.43
N GLU A 14 10.96 -1.18 -14.51
CA GLU A 14 10.53 -0.43 -15.69
C GLU A 14 9.16 0.24 -15.48
N PHE A 15 8.32 -0.35 -14.63
CA PHE A 15 7.02 0.21 -14.21
C PHE A 15 7.14 1.33 -13.16
N PHE A 16 8.30 1.48 -12.51
CA PHE A 16 8.57 2.55 -11.53
C PHE A 16 8.84 3.91 -12.17
N THR A 17 8.81 4.04 -13.50
CA THR A 17 8.82 5.36 -14.13
C THR A 17 7.48 6.05 -13.85
N THR A 18 7.51 7.26 -13.29
CA THR A 18 6.31 8.05 -12.94
C THR A 18 5.36 8.24 -14.14
N GLU A 19 5.89 8.20 -15.37
CA GLU A 19 5.11 8.22 -16.61
C GLU A 19 4.21 6.99 -16.80
N ALA A 20 4.66 5.80 -16.39
CA ALA A 20 3.90 4.56 -16.48
C ALA A 20 2.86 4.40 -15.36
N LEU A 21 2.93 5.23 -14.32
CA LEU A 21 2.15 5.11 -13.08
C LEU A 21 0.96 6.06 -13.01
N GLY A 22 0.94 7.10 -13.83
CA GLY A 22 -0.02 8.20 -13.78
C GLY A 22 0.16 9.09 -12.54
N SER A 23 0.05 8.51 -11.34
CA SER A 23 0.38 9.15 -10.06
C SER A 23 0.71 8.09 -9.00
N ILE A 24 1.92 8.16 -8.43
CA ILE A 24 2.34 7.28 -7.33
C ILE A 24 1.42 7.38 -6.11
N THR A 25 0.95 8.59 -5.79
CA THR A 25 -0.02 8.83 -4.72
C THR A 25 -1.30 8.03 -4.90
N ASP A 26 -1.84 8.01 -6.12
CA ASP A 26 -3.06 7.28 -6.41
C ASP A 26 -2.87 5.77 -6.27
N ALA A 27 -1.75 5.26 -6.78
CA ALA A 27 -1.40 3.86 -6.71
C ALA A 27 -1.23 3.39 -5.25
N VAL A 28 -0.50 4.15 -4.42
CA VAL A 28 -0.29 3.85 -2.99
C VAL A 28 -1.62 3.82 -2.23
N VAL A 29 -2.48 4.83 -2.43
CA VAL A 29 -3.79 4.89 -1.77
C VAL A 29 -4.65 3.69 -2.17
N ARG A 30 -4.66 3.33 -3.45
CA ARG A 30 -5.44 2.20 -3.94
C ARG A 30 -4.96 0.88 -3.36
N GLU A 31 -3.67 0.60 -3.45
CA GLU A 31 -3.12 -0.65 -2.93
C GLU A 31 -3.31 -0.77 -1.42
N ALA A 32 -2.97 0.28 -0.66
CA ALA A 32 -3.05 0.25 0.80
C ALA A 32 -4.49 0.03 1.29
N ILE A 33 -5.46 0.78 0.75
CA ILE A 33 -6.86 0.65 1.17
C ILE A 33 -7.46 -0.68 0.72
N GLN A 34 -7.14 -1.15 -0.49
CA GLN A 34 -7.60 -2.46 -0.95
C GLN A 34 -7.08 -3.57 -0.03
N ASN A 35 -5.78 -3.60 0.25
CA ASN A 35 -5.18 -4.57 1.17
C ASN A 35 -5.82 -4.52 2.56
N SER A 36 -6.11 -3.32 3.06
CA SER A 36 -6.77 -3.13 4.37
C SER A 36 -8.21 -3.67 4.39
N LEU A 37 -8.98 -3.40 3.33
CA LEU A 37 -10.36 -3.89 3.20
C LEU A 37 -10.43 -5.42 3.03
N ASP A 38 -9.50 -6.01 2.28
CA ASP A 38 -9.39 -7.46 2.08
C ASP A 38 -8.93 -8.19 3.36
N ALA A 39 -8.19 -7.47 4.23
CA ALA A 39 -7.74 -7.94 5.53
C ALA A 39 -8.70 -7.61 6.67
N ARG A 40 -9.87 -6.99 6.40
CA ARG A 40 -10.85 -6.59 7.40
C ARG A 40 -11.20 -7.73 8.36
N ASN A 41 -11.29 -7.39 9.64
CA ASN A 41 -11.69 -8.30 10.69
C ASN A 41 -13.01 -7.87 11.32
N GLY A 42 -14.03 -8.71 11.22
CA GLY A 42 -15.36 -8.43 11.77
C GLY A 42 -16.17 -7.37 11.01
N ASN A 43 -17.15 -6.80 11.70
CA ASN A 43 -18.15 -5.88 11.12
C ASN A 43 -17.87 -4.40 11.40
N ASP A 44 -16.86 -4.09 12.19
CA ASP A 44 -16.44 -2.71 12.46
C ASP A 44 -15.74 -2.10 11.23
N PRO A 45 -15.73 -0.77 11.08
CA PRO A 45 -15.02 -0.13 9.98
C PRO A 45 -13.51 -0.37 10.06
N VAL A 46 -12.89 -0.57 8.91
CA VAL A 46 -11.43 -0.48 8.78
C VAL A 46 -11.04 0.98 8.92
N THR A 47 -10.04 1.27 9.75
CA THR A 47 -9.45 2.60 9.85
C THR A 47 -8.05 2.56 9.28
N ILE A 48 -7.73 3.47 8.36
CA ILE A 48 -6.40 3.59 7.78
C ILE A 48 -5.87 5.01 7.94
N HIS A 49 -4.63 5.12 8.41
CA HIS A 49 -3.92 6.37 8.60
C HIS A 49 -2.89 6.53 7.48
N PHE A 50 -2.87 7.69 6.83
CA PHE A 50 -1.77 8.13 5.97
C PHE A 50 -1.12 9.35 6.63
N GLU A 51 0.12 9.21 7.06
CA GLU A 51 0.89 10.29 7.68
C GLU A 51 2.18 10.53 6.91
N LEU A 52 2.39 11.77 6.44
CA LEU A 52 3.69 12.19 5.89
C LEU A 52 4.40 13.07 6.91
N LYS A 53 5.57 12.63 7.36
CA LYS A 53 6.39 13.31 8.36
C LYS A 53 7.84 13.42 7.92
N LYS A 54 8.54 14.41 8.47
CA LYS A 54 9.97 14.60 8.29
C LYS A 54 10.73 14.03 9.47
N ILE A 55 11.72 13.19 9.18
CA ILE A 55 12.61 12.60 10.19
C ILE A 55 14.02 13.10 9.90
N SER A 56 14.61 13.84 10.85
CA SER A 56 15.99 14.29 10.76
C SER A 56 16.93 13.14 11.14
N LEU A 57 17.63 12.57 10.15
CA LEU A 57 18.58 11.48 10.40
C LEU A 57 19.84 11.96 11.14
N SER A 58 20.20 13.24 10.98
CA SER A 58 21.30 13.86 11.74
C SER A 58 21.02 13.93 13.24
N ASN A 59 19.75 14.14 13.62
CA ASN A 59 19.33 14.17 15.02
C ASN A 59 18.98 12.78 15.57
N ASN A 60 18.85 11.78 14.69
CA ASN A 60 18.50 10.41 15.04
C ASN A 60 19.47 9.43 14.35
N PRO A 61 20.79 9.49 14.66
CA PRO A 61 21.81 8.68 13.98
C PRO A 61 21.55 7.18 14.14
N GLU A 62 20.90 6.79 15.22
CA GLU A 62 20.49 5.43 15.55
C GLU A 62 19.53 4.83 14.53
N ILE A 63 18.62 5.64 13.95
CA ILE A 63 17.71 5.20 12.87
C ILE A 63 18.54 4.82 11.63
N LYS A 64 19.54 5.65 11.31
CA LYS A 64 20.46 5.37 10.19
C LYS A 64 21.24 4.08 10.44
N GLU A 65 21.79 3.92 11.62
CA GLU A 65 22.59 2.75 12.00
C GLU A 65 21.76 1.46 12.03
N GLN A 66 20.55 1.49 12.58
CA GLN A 66 19.73 0.30 12.73
C GLN A 66 19.13 -0.17 11.39
N TYR A 67 18.61 0.76 10.56
CA TYR A 67 17.77 0.37 9.42
C TYR A 67 18.42 0.60 8.05
N PHE A 68 19.47 1.42 7.98
CA PHE A 68 20.10 1.82 6.71
C PHE A 68 21.61 1.56 6.67
N ASN A 69 22.17 0.88 7.66
CA ASN A 69 23.59 0.54 7.64
C ASN A 69 23.92 -0.37 6.44
N GLY A 70 25.02 -0.06 5.76
CA GLY A 70 25.48 -0.78 4.57
C GLY A 70 24.72 -0.45 3.27
N ILE A 71 23.47 0.00 3.32
CA ILE A 71 22.65 0.20 2.09
C ILE A 71 23.25 1.26 1.16
N GLU A 72 23.91 2.28 1.71
CA GLU A 72 24.41 3.43 0.96
C GLU A 72 25.37 3.04 -0.18
N THR A 73 26.22 2.03 0.04
CA THR A 73 27.14 1.53 -0.99
C THR A 73 26.40 0.85 -2.15
N HIS A 74 25.29 0.17 -1.86
CA HIS A 74 24.44 -0.45 -2.88
C HIS A 74 23.69 0.61 -3.69
N LEU A 75 23.08 1.59 -3.01
CA LEU A 75 22.36 2.68 -3.66
C LEU A 75 23.26 3.44 -4.64
N LYS A 76 24.49 3.76 -4.22
CA LYS A 76 25.48 4.52 -5.01
C LYS A 76 26.17 3.71 -6.11
N SER A 77 25.91 2.40 -6.23
CA SER A 77 26.44 1.62 -7.34
C SER A 77 25.90 2.16 -8.67
N LYS A 78 26.76 2.33 -9.67
CA LYS A 78 26.35 2.83 -11.01
C LYS A 78 25.27 1.97 -11.69
N GLN A 79 25.14 0.72 -11.24
CA GLN A 79 24.22 -0.27 -11.77
C GLN A 79 22.99 -0.47 -10.88
N SER A 80 22.81 0.32 -9.81
CA SER A 80 21.70 0.16 -8.86
C SER A 80 20.33 0.41 -9.48
N GLY A 81 20.28 1.12 -10.62
CA GLY A 81 19.05 1.49 -11.30
C GLY A 81 18.36 2.74 -10.74
N LEU A 82 18.95 3.39 -9.72
CA LEU A 82 18.45 4.63 -9.16
C LEU A 82 19.02 5.84 -9.90
N LEU A 83 18.16 6.82 -10.22
CA LEU A 83 18.57 8.06 -10.89
C LEU A 83 18.99 9.15 -9.90
N ASN A 84 18.22 9.34 -8.82
CA ASN A 84 18.36 10.46 -7.88
C ASN A 84 18.37 9.97 -6.42
N ILE A 85 19.53 9.52 -5.96
CA ILE A 85 19.71 9.02 -4.59
C ILE A 85 19.64 10.20 -3.61
N PRO A 86 18.77 10.15 -2.58
CA PRO A 86 18.76 11.15 -1.52
C PRO A 86 20.06 11.15 -0.70
N ASP A 87 20.35 12.25 -0.02
CA ASP A 87 21.41 12.28 0.98
C ASP A 87 20.91 11.61 2.28
N LEU A 88 21.46 10.44 2.61
CA LEU A 88 21.11 9.67 3.80
C LEU A 88 21.58 10.35 5.12
N ASN A 89 22.15 11.55 5.05
CA ASN A 89 22.52 12.36 6.23
C ASN A 89 21.57 13.54 6.46
N GLN A 90 20.60 13.77 5.57
CA GLN A 90 19.66 14.88 5.67
C GLN A 90 18.29 14.45 6.23
N GLU A 91 17.35 15.38 6.25
CA GLU A 91 15.96 15.07 6.55
C GLU A 91 15.39 14.08 5.53
N MET A 92 14.63 13.12 6.04
CA MET A 92 13.93 12.12 5.27
C MET A 92 12.43 12.38 5.35
N ASP A 93 11.79 12.60 4.21
CA ASP A 93 10.34 12.47 4.12
C ASP A 93 9.97 10.99 4.29
N CYS A 94 9.11 10.72 5.27
CA CYS A 94 8.70 9.39 5.66
C CYS A 94 7.18 9.29 5.56
N LEU A 95 6.69 8.42 4.67
CA LEU A 95 5.26 8.11 4.59
C LEU A 95 4.98 6.90 5.48
N LEU A 96 4.10 7.08 6.45
CA LEU A 96 3.58 6.05 7.32
C LEU A 96 2.13 5.73 6.90
N ILE A 97 1.85 4.44 6.69
CA ILE A 97 0.53 3.92 6.39
C ILE A 97 0.18 2.88 7.44
N GLU A 98 -0.89 3.08 8.22
CA GLU A 98 -1.28 2.14 9.27
C GLU A 98 -2.74 1.76 9.15
N ASP A 99 -3.02 0.46 9.06
CA ASP A 99 -4.38 -0.05 9.13
C ASP A 99 -4.73 -0.61 10.52
N PHE A 100 -6.02 -0.51 10.84
CA PHE A 100 -6.66 -0.95 12.08
C PHE A 100 -8.02 -1.56 11.77
N GLY A 101 -8.48 -2.48 12.64
CA GLY A 101 -9.68 -3.28 12.35
C GLY A 101 -9.44 -4.36 11.30
N THR A 102 -8.17 -4.72 11.07
CA THR A 102 -7.73 -5.76 10.13
C THR A 102 -7.10 -6.92 10.88
N ARG A 103 -6.83 -8.03 10.19
CA ARG A 103 -6.21 -9.21 10.78
C ARG A 103 -4.68 -9.10 10.87
N GLY A 104 -4.05 -8.15 10.19
CA GLY A 104 -2.60 -8.19 9.91
C GLY A 104 -2.24 -9.30 8.91
N LEU A 105 -0.95 -9.51 8.67
CA LEU A 105 -0.46 -10.53 7.75
C LEU A 105 -0.42 -11.90 8.45
N GLN A 106 -1.42 -12.73 8.17
CA GLN A 106 -1.54 -14.10 8.70
C GLN A 106 -0.73 -15.12 7.89
N GLY A 107 -0.58 -16.32 8.44
CA GLY A 107 0.09 -17.45 7.79
C GLY A 107 1.53 -17.68 8.26
N ASP A 108 2.12 -18.74 7.72
CA ASP A 108 3.46 -19.24 8.08
C ASP A 108 4.57 -18.34 7.50
N GLU A 109 5.33 -17.68 8.37
CA GLU A 109 6.46 -16.84 8.02
C GLU A 109 7.65 -17.60 7.41
N THR A 110 7.65 -18.94 7.43
CA THR A 110 8.74 -19.78 6.90
C THR A 110 8.48 -20.33 5.49
N GLN A 111 7.23 -20.24 5.00
CA GLN A 111 6.85 -20.72 3.66
C GLN A 111 7.62 -19.98 2.55
N TYR A 112 8.37 -20.70 1.71
CA TYR A 112 9.19 -20.10 0.64
C TYR A 112 8.73 -20.45 -0.78
N ASP A 113 7.82 -21.42 -0.94
CA ASP A 113 7.20 -21.78 -2.23
C ASP A 113 5.67 -21.84 -2.15
N ASP A 114 5.04 -21.89 -3.32
CA ASP A 114 3.59 -21.98 -3.52
C ASP A 114 3.16 -23.36 -4.06
N LEU A 115 4.03 -24.36 -4.00
CA LEU A 115 3.82 -25.66 -4.66
C LEU A 115 2.89 -26.58 -3.87
N ASP A 116 2.87 -26.45 -2.55
CA ASP A 116 1.99 -27.19 -1.63
C ASP A 116 0.81 -26.31 -1.17
N ASP A 117 0.03 -25.77 -2.11
CA ASP A 117 -1.19 -25.01 -1.80
C ASP A 117 -2.27 -25.94 -1.23
N ASN A 118 -2.16 -26.25 0.07
CA ASN A 118 -3.20 -26.93 0.85
C ASN A 118 -4.49 -26.09 1.01
N GLY A 119 -4.65 -25.03 0.20
CA GLY A 119 -5.77 -24.07 0.26
C GLY A 119 -5.70 -23.12 1.45
N LYS A 120 -4.63 -23.17 2.26
CA LYS A 120 -4.46 -22.26 3.40
C LYS A 120 -3.88 -20.94 2.92
N ARG A 121 -4.67 -19.88 3.05
CA ARG A 121 -4.26 -18.50 2.77
C ARG A 121 -3.06 -18.10 3.64
N ASN A 122 -1.96 -17.73 3.02
CA ASN A 122 -0.77 -17.20 3.69
C ASN A 122 -0.51 -15.75 3.25
N ASP A 123 -1.14 -14.79 3.95
CA ASP A 123 -1.03 -13.37 3.67
C ASP A 123 0.42 -12.86 3.81
N PHE A 124 1.18 -13.40 4.76
CA PHE A 124 2.60 -13.05 4.95
C PHE A 124 3.44 -13.42 3.73
N TYR A 125 3.34 -14.66 3.25
CA TYR A 125 4.02 -15.13 2.04
C TYR A 125 3.63 -14.29 0.82
N TYR A 126 2.33 -14.08 0.61
CA TYR A 126 1.86 -13.30 -0.54
C TYR A 126 2.28 -11.84 -0.48
N PHE A 127 2.47 -11.28 0.72
CA PHE A 127 2.93 -9.91 0.90
C PHE A 127 4.41 -9.74 0.60
N TRP A 128 5.28 -10.58 1.17
CA TRP A 128 6.73 -10.39 1.11
C TRP A 128 7.43 -11.15 -0.02
N ARG A 129 6.91 -12.33 -0.41
CA ARG A 129 7.66 -13.29 -1.25
C ARG A 129 7.03 -13.54 -2.61
N ASN A 130 5.72 -13.34 -2.77
CA ASN A 130 5.06 -13.50 -4.06
C ASN A 130 4.95 -12.19 -4.84
N ILE A 131 6.10 -11.61 -5.19
CA ILE A 131 6.20 -10.37 -5.98
C ILE A 131 6.30 -10.75 -7.48
N GLY A 132 5.56 -10.06 -8.34
CA GLY A 132 5.62 -10.24 -9.81
C GLY A 132 4.86 -11.43 -10.39
N ARG A 133 4.36 -12.37 -9.57
CA ARG A 133 3.44 -13.43 -10.03
C ARG A 133 1.99 -13.01 -9.80
N THR A 134 1.46 -12.19 -10.70
CA THR A 134 -0.01 -12.03 -10.79
C THR A 134 -0.58 -13.42 -11.11
N ARG A 135 -1.42 -13.99 -10.24
CA ARG A 135 -2.26 -15.14 -10.63
C ARG A 135 -2.97 -14.71 -11.91
N LYS A 136 -2.61 -15.30 -13.05
CA LYS A 136 -3.26 -15.08 -14.35
C LYS A 136 -4.65 -15.72 -14.28
N GLU A 137 -5.55 -15.11 -13.53
CA GLU A 137 -6.98 -15.28 -13.74
C GLU A 137 -7.44 -14.11 -14.60
N SER A 138 -7.78 -14.44 -15.83
CA SER A 138 -8.16 -13.53 -16.90
C SER A 138 -9.38 -12.71 -16.53
N THR A 139 -9.19 -11.53 -15.93
CA THR A 139 -10.01 -10.33 -16.18
C THR A 139 -9.30 -9.07 -15.70
N ASP A 140 -9.14 -8.13 -16.64
CA ASP A 140 -8.62 -6.78 -16.43
C ASP A 140 -9.44 -5.97 -15.41
N ILE A 141 -9.08 -6.04 -14.12
CA ILE A 141 -9.37 -4.98 -13.14
C ILE A 141 -8.09 -4.69 -12.36
N GLY A 142 -7.08 -4.17 -13.05
CA GLY A 142 -5.79 -3.84 -12.45
C GLY A 142 -4.81 -3.29 -13.48
N ARG A 143 -5.24 -2.31 -14.28
CA ARG A 143 -4.50 -1.78 -15.46
C ARG A 143 -3.10 -1.21 -15.22
N TRP A 144 -2.54 -1.33 -14.01
CA TRP A 144 -1.22 -0.79 -13.66
C TRP A 144 -0.23 -1.85 -13.17
N GLY A 145 -0.61 -3.12 -13.00
CA GLY A 145 0.35 -4.25 -12.84
C GLY A 145 1.31 -4.23 -11.65
N LEU A 146 1.32 -3.19 -10.81
CA LEU A 146 2.33 -3.02 -9.76
C LEU A 146 2.05 -3.86 -8.51
N GLY A 147 0.78 -4.00 -8.12
CA GLY A 147 0.43 -4.62 -6.84
C GLY A 147 1.30 -4.07 -5.69
N LYS A 148 1.90 -4.98 -4.92
CA LYS A 148 2.70 -4.67 -3.74
C LYS A 148 4.01 -3.91 -4.01
N THR A 149 4.48 -3.87 -5.26
CA THR A 149 5.69 -3.10 -5.61
C THR A 149 5.48 -1.60 -5.56
N VAL A 150 4.22 -1.15 -5.45
CA VAL A 150 3.93 0.27 -5.27
C VAL A 150 4.55 0.87 -3.99
N PHE A 151 4.68 0.09 -2.92
CA PHE A 151 5.32 0.58 -1.69
C PHE A 151 6.82 0.80 -1.87
N GLN A 152 7.46 -0.02 -2.71
CA GLN A 152 8.84 0.19 -3.13
C GLN A 152 8.93 1.44 -4.02
N ALA A 153 8.09 1.52 -5.05
CA ALA A 153 8.02 2.64 -5.99
C ALA A 153 7.79 4.00 -5.30
N ALA A 154 7.10 3.97 -4.17
CA ALA A 154 6.80 5.12 -3.33
C ALA A 154 8.02 5.65 -2.56
N SER A 155 9.14 4.94 -2.57
CA SER A 155 10.41 5.34 -1.98
C SER A 155 11.43 5.66 -3.06
N ARG A 156 12.14 6.78 -2.90
CA ARG A 156 13.24 7.17 -3.80
C ARG A 156 14.45 6.24 -3.74
N ILE A 157 14.51 5.35 -2.74
CA ILE A 157 15.52 4.30 -2.60
C ILE A 157 14.90 2.90 -2.73
N ASN A 158 13.68 2.80 -3.29
CA ASN A 158 12.93 1.56 -3.48
C ASN A 158 12.83 0.68 -2.23
N THR A 159 12.73 1.29 -1.05
CA THR A 159 12.77 0.61 0.24
C THR A 159 11.49 0.86 1.02
N PHE A 160 10.97 -0.17 1.69
CA PHE A 160 9.91 -0.03 2.68
C PHE A 160 10.07 -1.06 3.79
N PHE A 161 9.47 -0.77 4.93
CA PHE A 161 9.36 -1.68 6.07
C PHE A 161 7.88 -1.97 6.35
N GLY A 162 7.60 -3.17 6.84
CA GLY A 162 6.29 -3.58 7.31
C GLY A 162 6.39 -4.15 8.71
N LEU A 163 5.62 -3.58 9.64
CA LEU A 163 5.35 -4.15 10.95
C LEU A 163 3.91 -4.62 10.97
N THR A 164 3.70 -5.93 11.07
CA THR A 164 2.36 -6.48 11.31
C THR A 164 2.23 -6.94 12.75
N VAL A 165 1.04 -6.77 13.32
CA VAL A 165 0.61 -7.52 14.51
C VAL A 165 -0.50 -8.45 14.06
N ARG A 166 -0.28 -9.75 14.20
CA ARG A 166 -1.25 -10.77 13.78
C ARG A 166 -2.42 -10.81 14.76
N TYR A 167 -3.64 -10.91 14.24
CA TYR A 167 -4.84 -11.12 15.05
C TYR A 167 -4.83 -12.47 15.80
N GLU A 168 -4.42 -13.55 15.13
CA GLU A 168 -4.50 -14.93 15.65
C GLU A 168 -3.65 -15.14 16.91
N ASP A 169 -2.41 -14.66 16.93
CA ASP A 169 -1.46 -14.92 18.02
C ASP A 169 -0.86 -13.66 18.66
N ARG A 170 -1.27 -12.47 18.20
CA ARG A 170 -0.78 -11.17 18.70
C ARG A 170 0.72 -10.96 18.56
N LYS A 171 1.36 -11.73 17.69
CA LYS A 171 2.80 -11.66 17.45
C LYS A 171 3.11 -10.47 16.54
N PRO A 172 4.00 -9.55 16.96
CA PRO A 172 4.53 -8.53 16.08
C PRO A 172 5.64 -9.12 15.20
N LEU A 173 5.56 -8.87 13.89
CA LEU A 173 6.53 -9.33 12.90
C LEU A 173 7.01 -8.12 12.09
N LEU A 174 8.29 -7.78 12.23
CA LEU A 174 8.94 -6.66 11.52
C LEU A 174 9.81 -7.19 10.38
N MET A 175 9.61 -6.68 9.18
CA MET A 175 10.48 -7.01 8.03
C MET A 175 10.61 -5.79 7.13
N GLY A 176 11.70 -5.70 6.37
CA GLY A 176 11.88 -4.67 5.35
C GLY A 176 12.44 -5.25 4.07
N GLN A 177 12.25 -4.52 2.98
CA GLN A 177 12.72 -4.91 1.66
C GLN A 177 13.17 -3.69 0.87
N SER A 178 14.26 -3.86 0.12
CA SER A 178 14.77 -2.91 -0.86
C SER A 178 14.89 -3.59 -2.21
N ALA A 179 14.50 -2.90 -3.30
CA ALA A 179 14.56 -3.42 -4.66
C ALA A 179 15.40 -2.53 -5.58
N LEU A 180 16.59 -3.00 -5.92
CA LEU A 180 17.51 -2.36 -6.87
C LEU A 180 17.63 -3.19 -8.14
N ARG A 181 18.47 -2.78 -9.09
CA ARG A 181 18.92 -3.64 -10.20
C ARG A 181 20.10 -4.50 -9.76
N ILE A 182 20.41 -5.54 -10.55
CA ILE A 182 21.62 -6.32 -10.37
C ILE A 182 22.83 -5.38 -10.51
N HIS A 183 23.63 -5.32 -9.46
CA HIS A 183 24.75 -4.38 -9.39
C HIS A 183 26.00 -5.02 -8.77
N ARG A 184 27.11 -4.29 -8.90
CA ARG A 184 28.41 -4.69 -8.34
C ARG A 184 28.91 -3.68 -7.33
N ILE A 185 29.59 -4.21 -6.30
CA ILE A 185 30.41 -3.45 -5.36
C ILE A 185 31.76 -4.15 -5.32
N GLY A 186 32.82 -3.47 -5.78
CA GLY A 186 34.10 -4.11 -6.05
C GLY A 186 33.93 -5.29 -7.03
N ASN A 187 34.43 -6.46 -6.65
CA ASN A 187 34.31 -7.69 -7.45
C ASN A 187 33.07 -8.53 -7.11
N GLN A 188 32.28 -8.12 -6.12
CA GLN A 188 31.11 -8.87 -5.66
C GLN A 188 29.85 -8.44 -6.41
N ARG A 189 29.03 -9.43 -6.79
CA ARG A 189 27.77 -9.24 -7.49
C ARG A 189 26.57 -9.48 -6.56
N TYR A 190 25.64 -8.53 -6.57
CA TYR A 190 24.46 -8.53 -5.71
C TYR A 190 23.17 -8.73 -6.49
N ALA A 191 22.25 -9.47 -5.86
CA ALA A 191 20.91 -9.67 -6.39
C ALA A 191 20.08 -8.38 -6.22
N PRO A 192 18.98 -8.24 -6.97
CA PRO A 192 18.12 -7.06 -6.91
C PRO A 192 17.51 -6.75 -5.54
N TYR A 193 17.03 -7.79 -4.85
CA TYR A 193 16.27 -7.65 -3.61
C TYR A 193 17.16 -7.82 -2.39
N GLY A 194 17.12 -6.84 -1.49
CA GLY A 194 17.70 -6.90 -0.15
C GLY A 194 16.61 -6.92 0.91
N TYR A 195 16.89 -7.54 2.06
CA TYR A 195 15.92 -7.68 3.15
C TYR A 195 16.49 -7.17 4.47
N PHE A 196 15.62 -6.53 5.25
CA PHE A 196 15.82 -6.30 6.68
C PHE A 196 15.00 -7.34 7.45
N GLY A 197 15.67 -8.15 8.26
CA GLY A 197 15.05 -9.31 8.89
C GLY A 197 16.07 -10.15 9.66
N SER A 198 15.58 -11.20 10.30
CA SER A 198 16.42 -12.31 10.73
C SER A 198 16.69 -13.24 9.54
N PHE A 199 17.72 -14.08 9.60
CA PHE A 199 18.08 -14.97 8.49
C PHE A 199 18.28 -16.41 8.96
N LYS A 200 17.70 -17.36 8.21
CA LYS A 200 17.96 -18.79 8.35
C LYS A 200 18.53 -19.29 7.02
N GLY A 201 19.85 -19.34 6.92
CA GLY A 201 20.53 -19.48 5.62
C GLY A 201 20.22 -18.26 4.75
N ASP A 202 19.79 -18.47 3.51
CA ASP A 202 19.44 -17.41 2.57
C ASP A 202 17.97 -16.94 2.71
N LEU A 203 17.18 -17.56 3.60
CA LEU A 203 15.79 -17.18 3.83
C LEU A 203 15.71 -16.02 4.84
N ALA A 204 15.24 -14.87 4.38
CA ALA A 204 14.88 -13.74 5.23
C ALA A 204 13.56 -14.02 5.98
N LEU A 205 13.59 -13.86 7.30
CA LEU A 205 12.50 -14.03 8.25
C LEU A 205 12.21 -12.69 8.97
N PRO A 206 10.99 -12.47 9.47
CA PRO A 206 10.70 -11.27 10.24
C PRO A 206 11.50 -11.25 11.56
N VAL A 207 11.86 -10.05 12.00
CA VAL A 207 12.35 -9.80 13.35
C VAL A 207 11.16 -9.85 14.32
N GLU A 208 11.31 -10.65 15.36
CA GLU A 208 10.30 -10.84 16.42
C GLU A 208 10.78 -10.29 17.76
N GLU A 209 12.06 -9.93 17.85
CA GLU A 209 12.67 -9.46 19.09
C GLU A 209 12.03 -8.14 19.53
N MET A 210 11.34 -8.18 20.67
CA MET A 210 10.55 -7.05 21.19
C MET A 210 11.37 -5.77 21.39
N ALA A 211 12.67 -5.89 21.67
CA ALA A 211 13.56 -4.72 21.80
C ALA A 211 13.71 -3.99 20.45
N ILE A 212 13.91 -4.73 19.36
CA ILE A 212 14.05 -4.17 18.00
C ILE A 212 12.68 -3.66 17.51
N VAL A 213 11.63 -4.46 17.70
CA VAL A 213 10.26 -4.07 17.32
C VAL A 213 9.80 -2.81 18.07
N GLY A 214 10.02 -2.75 19.38
CA GLY A 214 9.65 -1.61 20.21
C GLY A 214 10.46 -0.35 19.85
N ARG A 215 11.74 -0.52 19.49
CA ARG A 215 12.54 0.59 18.98
C ARG A 215 12.01 1.09 17.64
N PHE A 216 11.66 0.20 16.72
CA PHE A 216 11.06 0.57 15.43
C PHE A 216 9.74 1.33 15.60
N ASP A 217 8.87 0.88 16.52
CA ASP A 217 7.63 1.58 16.87
C ASP A 217 7.89 3.02 17.35
N SER A 218 8.88 3.19 18.22
CA SER A 218 9.29 4.49 18.75
C SER A 218 9.93 5.39 17.69
N ASP A 219 10.93 4.89 16.95
CA ASP A 219 11.71 5.64 15.96
C ASP A 219 10.83 6.23 14.85
N PHE A 220 9.83 5.46 14.42
CA PHE A 220 8.89 5.88 13.38
C PHE A 220 7.55 6.38 13.94
N THR A 221 7.44 6.53 15.26
CA THR A 221 6.25 7.03 15.99
C THR A 221 4.95 6.38 15.49
N LEU A 222 4.91 5.05 15.50
CA LEU A 222 3.75 4.28 15.05
C LEU A 222 2.57 4.41 16.01
N ALA A 223 1.34 4.38 15.49
CA ALA A 223 0.13 4.37 16.31
C ALA A 223 -0.33 2.96 16.69
N ARG A 224 0.21 1.91 16.03
CA ARG A 224 -0.19 0.49 16.19
C ARG A 224 -0.18 -0.02 17.63
N LYS A 225 0.92 0.18 18.35
CA LYS A 225 1.18 -0.51 19.63
C LYS A 225 0.98 -2.03 19.47
N ASN A 226 0.05 -2.62 20.22
CA ASN A 226 -0.26 -4.05 20.18
C ASN A 226 -1.55 -4.39 19.41
N MET A 227 -2.08 -3.45 18.62
CA MET A 227 -3.33 -3.66 17.87
C MET A 227 -3.07 -4.40 16.55
N PRO A 228 -3.88 -5.43 16.23
CA PRO A 228 -3.76 -6.16 14.98
C PRO A 228 -3.85 -5.27 13.73
N GLY A 229 -3.08 -5.65 12.71
CA GLY A 229 -3.03 -4.99 11.41
C GLY A 229 -1.62 -4.85 10.85
N LEU A 230 -1.43 -3.93 9.91
CA LEU A 230 -0.18 -3.68 9.19
C LEU A 230 0.20 -2.19 9.17
N SER A 231 1.41 -1.88 9.64
CA SER A 231 2.05 -0.57 9.50
C SER A 231 3.13 -0.66 8.43
N ILE A 232 3.06 0.21 7.43
CA ILE A 232 4.04 0.32 6.35
C ILE A 232 4.78 1.64 6.53
N VAL A 233 6.10 1.57 6.61
CA VAL A 233 7.00 2.73 6.66
C VAL A 233 7.75 2.82 5.34
N ILE A 234 7.53 3.91 4.61
CA ILE A 234 8.20 4.20 3.34
C ILE A 234 9.22 5.33 3.59
N PRO A 235 10.51 5.00 3.79
CA PRO A 235 11.57 5.99 3.92
C PRO A 235 11.86 6.68 2.59
N PHE A 236 12.33 7.92 2.67
CA PHE A 236 12.64 8.78 1.52
C PHE A 236 11.50 8.76 0.50
N ALA A 237 10.29 9.06 0.97
CA ALA A 237 9.08 9.06 0.17
C ALA A 237 9.27 9.88 -1.13
N ASP A 238 8.64 9.41 -2.20
CA ASP A 238 8.70 10.06 -3.51
C ASP A 238 8.23 11.52 -3.45
N ASN A 239 8.90 12.38 -4.21
CA ASN A 239 8.65 13.82 -4.20
C ASN A 239 7.29 14.20 -4.80
N ASP A 240 6.55 13.28 -5.42
CA ASP A 240 5.17 13.49 -5.90
C ASP A 240 4.11 13.02 -4.88
N LEU A 241 4.51 12.41 -3.76
CA LEU A 241 3.59 12.01 -2.69
C LEU A 241 3.07 13.21 -1.90
N ARG A 242 1.75 13.35 -1.84
CA ARG A 242 1.09 14.46 -1.12
C ARG A 242 -0.10 13.95 -0.32
N ILE A 243 -0.17 14.28 0.97
CA ILE A 243 -1.33 13.96 1.81
C ILE A 243 -2.53 14.86 1.47
N PHE A 244 -2.28 16.17 1.40
CA PHE A 244 -3.29 17.19 1.14
C PHE A 244 -3.06 17.90 -0.19
N PRO A 245 -4.10 18.50 -0.80
CA PRO A 245 -3.93 19.32 -1.99
C PRO A 245 -3.13 20.58 -1.68
N GLU A 246 -2.10 20.85 -2.47
CA GLU A 246 -1.38 22.12 -2.43
C GLU A 246 -2.08 23.19 -3.29
N LYS A 247 -1.98 24.45 -2.87
CA LYS A 247 -2.44 25.58 -3.70
C LYS A 247 -1.37 25.86 -4.74
N SER A 248 -1.58 25.41 -5.99
CA SER A 248 -0.71 25.87 -7.08
C SER A 248 -0.85 27.38 -7.28
N LYS A 249 0.28 28.07 -7.47
CA LYS A 249 0.32 29.49 -7.86
C LYS A 249 0.00 29.70 -9.35
N ASN A 250 0.12 28.66 -10.19
CA ASN A 250 -0.06 28.74 -11.64
C ASN A 250 -0.97 27.62 -12.19
N ASP A 251 -1.90 28.01 -13.06
CA ASP A 251 -2.93 27.11 -13.63
C ASP A 251 -2.38 26.00 -14.55
N ARG A 252 -1.14 26.13 -15.04
CA ARG A 252 -0.49 25.14 -15.92
C ARG A 252 0.07 23.92 -15.18
N ASP A 253 0.25 23.98 -13.86
CA ASP A 253 0.75 22.88 -13.02
C ASP A 253 -0.35 21.93 -12.50
N LYS A 254 -1.62 22.18 -12.89
CA LYS A 254 -2.80 21.40 -12.43
C LYS A 254 -2.78 19.91 -12.80
N LYS A 255 -1.92 19.49 -13.74
CA LYS A 255 -1.83 18.07 -14.16
C LYS A 255 -1.25 17.16 -13.07
N ASN A 256 -0.46 17.67 -12.12
CA ASN A 256 0.21 16.86 -11.08
C ASN A 256 -0.27 17.21 -9.64
N MET A 257 -1.58 17.37 -9.44
CA MET A 257 -2.16 17.77 -8.15
C MET A 257 -2.89 16.64 -7.42
N VAL A 258 -2.50 15.39 -7.68
CA VAL A 258 -3.06 14.21 -7.02
C VAL A 258 -2.51 14.13 -5.60
N SER A 259 -3.41 14.08 -4.62
CA SER A 259 -3.09 13.95 -3.20
C SER A 259 -3.91 12.80 -2.61
N CYS A 260 -3.47 12.24 -1.49
CA CYS A 260 -4.21 11.21 -0.76
C CYS A 260 -5.66 11.64 -0.52
N TYR A 261 -5.89 12.90 -0.15
CA TYR A 261 -7.22 13.48 -0.04
C TYR A 261 -8.11 13.25 -1.27
N PHE A 262 -7.61 13.57 -2.46
CA PHE A 262 -8.40 13.40 -3.68
C PHE A 262 -8.52 11.93 -4.11
N SER A 263 -7.45 11.15 -3.98
CA SER A 263 -7.45 9.72 -4.33
C SER A 263 -8.41 8.93 -3.44
N VAL A 264 -8.42 9.19 -2.13
CA VAL A 264 -9.35 8.57 -1.18
C VAL A 264 -10.81 8.85 -1.58
N ILE A 265 -11.17 10.10 -1.83
CA ILE A 265 -12.53 10.46 -2.21
C ILE A 265 -12.89 9.86 -3.57
N ARG A 266 -11.97 9.90 -4.55
CA ARG A 266 -12.24 9.41 -5.90
C ARG A 266 -12.44 7.90 -5.95
N HIS A 267 -11.63 7.14 -5.24
CA HIS A 267 -11.58 5.69 -5.36
C HIS A 267 -12.35 4.96 -4.26
N TYR A 268 -12.54 5.57 -3.10
CA TYR A 268 -13.08 4.91 -1.91
C TYR A 268 -14.27 5.63 -1.27
N PHE A 269 -14.94 6.54 -1.98
CA PHE A 269 -16.16 7.17 -1.45
C PHE A 269 -17.23 6.15 -1.05
N PHE A 270 -17.40 5.06 -1.79
CA PHE A 270 -18.44 4.07 -1.54
C PHE A 270 -18.26 3.35 -0.19
N PRO A 271 -17.11 2.70 0.10
CA PRO A 271 -16.91 2.07 1.41
C PRO A 271 -16.91 3.10 2.56
N ILE A 272 -16.54 4.36 2.32
CA ILE A 272 -16.63 5.42 3.34
C ILE A 272 -18.09 5.78 3.65
N ILE A 273 -18.92 6.04 2.63
CA ILE A 273 -20.35 6.34 2.83
C ILE A 273 -21.06 5.14 3.48
N ALA A 274 -20.69 3.91 3.09
CA ALA A 274 -21.23 2.69 3.67
C ALA A 274 -20.79 2.42 5.11
N GLY A 275 -19.96 3.29 5.71
CA GLY A 275 -19.47 3.13 7.08
C GLY A 275 -18.52 1.94 7.26
N LYS A 276 -17.91 1.46 6.18
CA LYS A 276 -16.95 0.33 6.19
C LYS A 276 -15.50 0.79 6.25
N LEU A 277 -15.22 2.04 5.90
CA LEU A 277 -13.88 2.62 5.85
C LEU A 277 -13.85 4.00 6.51
N ILE A 278 -12.85 4.23 7.34
CA ILE A 278 -12.46 5.53 7.88
C ILE A 278 -11.03 5.80 7.43
N VAL A 279 -10.76 6.97 6.87
CA VAL A 279 -9.41 7.37 6.49
C VAL A 279 -8.97 8.58 7.32
N VAL A 280 -7.80 8.51 7.93
CA VAL A 280 -7.17 9.63 8.63
C VAL A 280 -5.97 10.08 7.80
N LEU A 281 -5.95 11.37 7.44
CA LEU A 281 -4.87 12.00 6.71
C LEU A 281 -4.14 12.94 7.65
N LYS A 282 -2.82 12.81 7.73
CA LYS A 282 -2.01 13.57 8.69
C LYS A 282 -0.71 14.10 8.08
N THR A 283 -0.37 15.32 8.43
CA THR A 283 0.93 15.96 8.28
C THR A 283 1.29 16.62 9.62
N MET A 284 2.48 17.20 9.75
CA MET A 284 2.89 17.91 10.97
C MET A 284 1.85 18.97 11.42
N ASP A 285 1.32 19.73 10.47
CA ASP A 285 0.43 20.88 10.78
C ASP A 285 -1.07 20.58 10.67
N ARG A 286 -1.45 19.40 10.20
CA ARG A 286 -2.84 19.13 9.82
C ARG A 286 -3.21 17.68 9.97
N GLU A 287 -4.36 17.45 10.58
CA GLU A 287 -5.05 16.17 10.61
C GLU A 287 -6.45 16.31 10.02
N LEU A 288 -6.89 15.30 9.28
CA LEU A 288 -8.24 15.22 8.74
C LEU A 288 -8.75 13.79 8.76
N LYS A 289 -9.87 13.57 9.45
CA LYS A 289 -10.64 12.34 9.36
C LYS A 289 -11.68 12.44 8.23
N ILE A 290 -11.69 11.44 7.36
CA ILE A 290 -12.65 11.24 6.27
C ILE A 290 -13.47 9.99 6.61
N ASP A 291 -14.68 10.20 7.12
CA ASP A 291 -15.69 9.18 7.38
C ASP A 291 -17.00 9.50 6.64
N SER A 292 -18.05 8.69 6.85
CA SER A 292 -19.36 8.91 6.23
C SER A 292 -19.94 10.30 6.56
N GLY A 293 -19.76 10.77 7.79
CA GLY A 293 -20.18 12.09 8.25
C GLY A 293 -19.47 13.21 7.50
N PHE A 294 -18.16 13.08 7.30
CA PHE A 294 -17.37 14.03 6.51
C PHE A 294 -17.89 14.15 5.06
N LEU A 295 -18.13 13.03 4.38
CA LEU A 295 -18.62 13.05 2.99
C LEU A 295 -20.04 13.60 2.88
N ASN A 296 -20.91 13.30 3.84
CA ASN A 296 -22.26 13.88 3.90
C ASN A 296 -22.21 15.41 4.08
N ALA A 297 -21.41 15.91 5.01
CA ALA A 297 -21.24 17.35 5.21
C ALA A 297 -20.59 18.04 3.99
N PHE A 298 -19.70 17.34 3.27
CA PHE A 298 -19.09 17.83 2.03
C PHE A 298 -20.14 18.01 0.92
N LEU A 299 -21.13 17.11 0.83
CA LEU A 299 -22.24 17.23 -0.13
C LEU A 299 -23.11 18.46 0.15
N ASP A 300 -23.45 18.70 1.41
CA ASP A 300 -24.36 19.77 1.81
C ASP A 300 -23.75 21.16 1.57
N LYS A 301 -22.43 21.32 1.78
CA LYS A 301 -21.73 22.60 1.63
C LYS A 301 -21.33 22.92 0.18
N SER A 302 -21.31 21.94 -0.73
CA SER A 302 -20.80 22.11 -2.09
C SER A 302 -21.88 22.58 -3.08
N LYS A 303 -22.11 23.90 -3.16
CA LYS A 303 -22.94 24.55 -4.22
C LYS A 303 -22.16 24.93 -5.50
N LYS A 304 -20.85 24.62 -5.59
CA LYS A 304 -20.00 25.02 -6.73
C LYS A 304 -20.24 24.13 -7.96
N LYS A 305 -20.50 24.77 -9.12
CA LYS A 305 -20.77 24.14 -10.43
C LYS A 305 -19.68 23.13 -10.87
N SER A 306 -18.42 23.36 -10.48
CA SER A 306 -17.27 22.49 -10.80
C SER A 306 -17.26 21.12 -10.11
N ARG A 307 -18.16 20.87 -9.15
CA ARG A 307 -18.25 19.60 -8.41
C ARG A 307 -19.55 18.83 -8.62
N ARG A 308 -20.35 19.23 -9.63
CA ARG A 308 -21.67 18.64 -9.91
C ARG A 308 -21.59 17.13 -10.17
N ASN A 309 -20.57 16.67 -10.90
CA ASN A 309 -20.41 15.25 -11.22
C ASN A 309 -20.08 14.40 -9.98
N LEU A 310 -19.13 14.84 -9.14
CA LEU A 310 -18.79 14.14 -7.90
C LEU A 310 -19.99 14.09 -6.95
N ARG A 311 -20.74 15.18 -6.84
CA ARG A 311 -21.96 15.22 -6.04
C ARG A 311 -22.99 14.18 -6.51
N GLY A 312 -23.27 14.12 -7.82
CA GLY A 312 -24.23 13.15 -8.36
C GLY A 312 -23.82 11.70 -8.09
N VAL A 313 -22.52 11.38 -8.21
CA VAL A 313 -21.99 10.06 -7.89
C VAL A 313 -22.16 9.73 -6.40
N LEU A 314 -21.87 10.67 -5.50
CA LEU A 314 -22.02 10.48 -4.05
C LEU A 314 -23.50 10.36 -3.64
N GLU A 315 -24.40 11.14 -4.25
CA GLU A 315 -25.85 11.04 -4.05
C GLU A 315 -26.38 9.68 -4.53
N LEU A 316 -25.95 9.21 -5.71
CA LEU A 316 -26.29 7.88 -6.23
C LEU A 316 -25.79 6.78 -5.30
N ALA A 317 -24.55 6.89 -4.80
CA ALA A 317 -23.98 5.92 -3.87
C ALA A 317 -24.78 5.85 -2.56
N ARG A 318 -25.14 7.01 -2.01
CA ARG A 318 -25.98 7.09 -0.80
C ARG A 318 -27.35 6.48 -1.04
N TRP A 319 -27.99 6.79 -2.17
CA TRP A 319 -29.27 6.18 -2.55
C TRP A 319 -29.15 4.66 -2.65
N ALA A 320 -28.10 4.16 -3.32
CA ALA A 320 -27.86 2.74 -3.51
C ALA A 320 -27.64 1.99 -2.19
N ILE A 321 -26.90 2.57 -1.24
CA ILE A 321 -26.64 1.98 0.08
C ILE A 321 -27.91 1.92 0.94
N CYS A 322 -28.83 2.88 0.78
CA CYS A 322 -30.10 2.92 1.51
C CYS A 322 -31.21 2.08 0.88
N GLN A 323 -30.96 1.40 -0.25
CA GLN A 323 -31.97 0.55 -0.87
C GLN A 323 -32.31 -0.65 0.03
N PRO A 324 -33.60 -0.94 0.26
CA PRO A 324 -34.00 -2.07 1.07
C PRO A 324 -33.68 -3.39 0.34
N THR A 325 -33.43 -4.47 1.08
CA THR A 325 -32.96 -5.75 0.51
C THR A 325 -33.94 -6.35 -0.50
N ASP A 326 -35.24 -6.10 -0.32
CA ASP A 326 -36.31 -6.51 -1.24
C ASP A 326 -36.27 -5.81 -2.61
N SER A 327 -35.68 -4.61 -2.68
CA SER A 327 -35.43 -3.91 -3.95
C SER A 327 -34.18 -4.39 -4.70
N MET A 328 -33.38 -5.29 -4.08
CA MET A 328 -32.16 -5.79 -4.70
C MET A 328 -32.44 -7.06 -5.51
N ILE A 329 -31.98 -7.08 -6.76
CA ILE A 329 -32.02 -8.28 -7.59
C ILE A 329 -30.73 -9.07 -7.36
N THR A 330 -30.86 -10.25 -6.74
CA THR A 330 -29.75 -11.21 -6.65
C THR A 330 -29.49 -11.85 -8.00
N LEU A 331 -28.30 -11.63 -8.54
CA LEU A 331 -27.84 -12.28 -9.77
C LEU A 331 -27.40 -13.71 -9.49
N SER A 332 -27.61 -14.60 -10.46
CA SER A 332 -27.09 -15.96 -10.41
C SER A 332 -25.56 -15.96 -10.43
N GLU A 333 -24.94 -16.90 -9.71
CA GLU A 333 -23.49 -17.05 -9.71
C GLU A 333 -22.99 -17.41 -11.13
N PRO A 334 -21.92 -16.77 -11.63
CA PRO A 334 -21.34 -17.14 -12.92
C PRO A 334 -20.81 -18.58 -12.88
N GLN A 335 -20.77 -19.24 -14.04
CA GLN A 335 -20.18 -20.58 -14.15
C GLN A 335 -18.73 -20.58 -13.65
N ALA A 336 -18.39 -21.57 -12.82
CA ALA A 336 -17.03 -21.76 -12.32
C ALA A 336 -15.99 -21.76 -13.46
N GLY A 337 -14.88 -21.06 -13.25
CA GLY A 337 -13.81 -20.91 -14.24
C GLY A 337 -14.10 -19.90 -15.37
N LYS A 338 -15.25 -19.21 -15.36
CA LYS A 338 -15.53 -18.10 -16.28
C LYS A 338 -15.61 -16.78 -15.54
N ALA A 339 -15.00 -15.75 -16.12
CA ALA A 339 -15.12 -14.40 -15.59
C ALA A 339 -16.59 -13.92 -15.58
N PRO A 340 -17.04 -13.24 -14.52
CA PRO A 340 -18.37 -12.66 -14.47
C PRO A 340 -18.55 -11.65 -15.60
N LYS A 341 -19.65 -11.80 -16.35
CA LYS A 341 -20.09 -10.83 -17.36
C LYS A 341 -21.55 -10.51 -17.11
N LEU A 342 -21.87 -9.25 -16.85
CA LEU A 342 -23.26 -8.80 -16.70
C LEU A 342 -24.00 -9.09 -18.01
N ARG A 343 -24.94 -10.03 -17.95
CA ARG A 343 -25.71 -10.54 -19.08
C ARG A 343 -27.11 -10.86 -18.58
N ASP A 344 -28.08 -10.78 -19.49
CA ASP A 344 -29.50 -11.02 -19.17
C ASP A 344 -29.74 -12.40 -18.57
N ASN A 345 -28.91 -13.39 -18.91
CA ASN A 345 -29.01 -14.75 -18.37
C ASN A 345 -28.57 -14.90 -16.91
N LEU A 346 -28.04 -13.85 -16.28
CA LEU A 346 -27.78 -13.82 -14.84
C LEU A 346 -29.01 -13.41 -14.03
N PHE A 347 -29.99 -12.79 -14.68
CA PHE A 347 -31.23 -12.37 -14.07
C PHE A 347 -32.25 -13.49 -14.15
N ASP A 348 -33.00 -13.65 -13.07
CA ASP A 348 -34.20 -14.47 -13.09
C ASP A 348 -35.26 -13.74 -13.93
N LYS A 349 -35.80 -14.39 -14.97
CA LYS A 349 -36.74 -13.77 -15.91
C LYS A 349 -38.00 -13.27 -15.21
N GLU A 350 -38.41 -13.94 -14.14
CA GLU A 350 -39.58 -13.56 -13.33
C GLU A 350 -39.33 -12.34 -12.44
N LYS A 351 -38.06 -11.91 -12.26
CA LYS A 351 -37.68 -10.74 -11.45
C LYS A 351 -37.47 -9.45 -12.26
N LEU A 352 -37.54 -9.53 -13.59
CA LEU A 352 -37.34 -8.39 -14.51
C LEU A 352 -38.65 -7.82 -15.09
N GLU A 353 -39.77 -8.52 -14.89
CA GLU A 353 -41.14 -8.04 -15.16
C GLU A 353 -41.73 -7.42 -13.89
#